data_AF-A0ABD4BLD3-F1
#
_entry.id   AF-A0ABD4BLD3-F1
#
_cell.length_a   1.000
_cell.length_b   1.000
_cell.length_c   1.000
_cell.angle_alpha   90.00
_cell.angle_beta   90.00
_cell.angle_gamma   90.00
#
_symmetry.space_group_name_H-M   'P 1'
#
loop_
_entity.id
_entity.type
_entity.pdbx_description
1 polymer ?
#
loop_
_entity_poly.entity_id
_entity_poly.type
_entity_poly.pdbx_seq_one_letter_code
_entity_poly.pdbx_strand_id
1 'polypeptide(L)'
;MIAKTHLAKHKKISRRNLISRLIPYGFIECMTLRCFAEYVCDYYPGPCELVYIRDKLEECLDKHDNGSSWFEDLRSMKNEIEDSTCQIGYNFV
;
A
#
# COMPACT_ATOMS: atom_id res chain seq x y z
N MET A 1 4.34 17.21 -33.87
CA MET A 1 5.06 16.94 -32.60
C MET A 1 4.06 16.28 -31.65
N ILE A 2 4.08 14.95 -31.56
CA ILE A 2 3.17 14.22 -30.66
C ILE A 2 3.87 14.17 -29.30
N ALA A 3 3.25 14.75 -28.28
CA ALA A 3 3.73 14.72 -26.92
C ALA A 3 3.93 13.25 -26.50
N LYS A 4 5.15 12.91 -26.10
CA LYS A 4 5.44 11.62 -25.49
C LYS A 4 4.74 11.60 -24.15
N THR A 5 3.57 10.97 -24.08
CA THR A 5 2.92 10.66 -22.80
C THR A 5 3.87 9.74 -22.05
N HIS A 6 4.63 10.29 -21.10
CA HIS A 6 5.34 9.50 -20.11
C HIS A 6 4.28 8.81 -19.25
N LEU A 7 3.83 7.63 -19.69
CA LEU A 7 3.19 6.67 -18.80
C LEU A 7 4.26 6.29 -17.78
N ALA A 8 4.22 6.93 -16.61
CA ALA A 8 4.98 6.49 -15.46
C ALA A 8 4.68 5.00 -15.28
N LYS A 9 5.72 4.17 -15.33
CA LYS A 9 5.58 2.72 -15.14
C LYS A 9 5.18 2.52 -13.67
N HIS A 10 3.88 2.50 -13.39
CA HIS A 10 3.37 2.31 -12.04
C HIS A 10 3.86 0.97 -11.48
N LYS A 11 4.72 1.05 -10.48
CA LYS A 11 5.33 -0.12 -9.85
C LYS A 11 4.28 -0.73 -8.93
N LYS A 12 3.69 -1.85 -9.35
CA LYS A 12 2.79 -2.63 -8.50
C LYS A 12 3.53 -3.10 -7.25
N ILE A 13 2.98 -2.82 -6.07
CA ILE A 13 3.48 -3.38 -4.82
C ILE A 13 3.25 -4.89 -4.83
N SER A 14 4.31 -5.68 -4.61
CA SER A 14 4.18 -7.14 -4.50
C SER A 14 3.94 -7.53 -3.05
N ARG A 15 3.32 -8.70 -2.85
CA ARG A 15 3.15 -9.31 -1.53
C ARG A 15 4.45 -9.34 -0.73
N ARG A 16 5.56 -9.72 -1.37
CA ARG A 16 6.87 -9.79 -0.72
C ARG A 16 7.37 -8.41 -0.28
N ASN A 17 7.19 -7.38 -1.11
CA ASN A 17 7.59 -6.02 -0.76
C ASN A 17 6.77 -5.49 0.41
N LEU A 18 5.45 -5.69 0.38
CA LEU A 18 4.53 -5.34 1.46
C LEU A 18 4.97 -5.96 2.79
N ILE A 19 5.16 -7.29 2.83
CA ILE A 19 5.60 -7.99 4.05
C ILE A 19 6.95 -7.45 4.54
N SER A 20 7.93 -7.26 3.64
CA SER A 20 9.27 -6.81 4.03
C SER A 20 9.28 -5.45 4.70
N ARG A 21 8.39 -4.54 4.27
CA ARG A 21 8.27 -3.19 4.82
C ARG A 21 7.47 -3.15 6.12
N LEU A 22 6.57 -4.13 6.36
CA LEU A 22 5.79 -4.23 7.59
C LEU A 22 6.55 -4.90 8.76
N ILE A 23 7.52 -5.78 8.47
CA ILE A 23 8.29 -6.52 9.49
C ILE A 23 8.92 -5.64 10.58
N PRO A 24 9.52 -4.46 10.28
CA PRO A 24 10.15 -3.62 11.29
C PRO A 24 9.17 -3.03 12.32
N TYR A 25 7.88 -3.03 12.03
CA TYR A 25 6.85 -2.41 12.86
C TYR A 25 6.23 -3.45 13.80
N GLY A 26 6.25 -3.17 15.10
CA GLY A 26 5.71 -4.04 16.16
C GLY A 26 4.21 -3.85 16.43
N PHE A 27 3.49 -3.16 15.56
CA PHE A 27 2.07 -2.84 15.75
C PHE A 27 1.14 -3.97 15.32
N ILE A 28 0.00 -4.07 15.99
CA ILE A 28 -0.99 -5.10 15.69
C ILE A 28 -1.54 -4.94 14.27
N GLU A 29 -1.75 -3.70 13.80
CA GLU A 29 -2.18 -3.39 12.45
C GLU A 29 -1.18 -3.91 11.41
N CYS A 30 0.13 -3.71 11.64
CA CYS A 30 1.18 -4.21 10.77
C CYS A 30 1.23 -5.75 10.76
N MET A 31 1.04 -6.40 11.93
CA MET A 31 0.95 -7.86 12.00
C MET A 31 -0.28 -8.39 11.26
N THR A 32 -1.44 -7.76 11.44
CA THR A 32 -2.67 -8.09 10.71
C THR A 32 -2.46 -7.98 9.19
N LEU A 33 -1.82 -6.91 8.73
CA LEU A 33 -1.49 -6.72 7.32
C LEU A 33 -0.50 -7.79 6.80
N ARG A 34 0.49 -8.20 7.61
CA ARG A 34 1.40 -9.29 7.23
C ARG A 34 0.66 -10.61 7.06
N CYS A 35 -0.19 -10.98 8.02
CA CYS A 35 -1.00 -12.19 7.90
C CYS A 35 -1.94 -12.12 6.70
N PHE A 36 -2.60 -10.99 6.49
CA PHE A 36 -3.45 -10.79 5.31
C PHE A 36 -2.66 -10.96 4.01
N ALA A 37 -1.47 -10.34 3.92
CA ALA A 37 -0.61 -10.47 2.77
C ALA A 37 -0.17 -11.93 2.54
N GLU A 38 0.21 -12.67 3.59
CA GLU A 38 0.68 -14.06 3.48
C GLU A 38 -0.41 -15.04 3.07
N TYR A 39 -1.63 -14.87 3.61
CA TYR A 39 -2.69 -15.87 3.49
C TYR A 39 -3.81 -15.51 2.51
N VAL A 40 -3.98 -14.23 2.17
CA VAL A 40 -5.06 -13.76 1.29
C VAL A 40 -4.53 -13.22 -0.03
N CYS A 41 -3.44 -12.47 -0.03
CA CYS A 41 -2.96 -11.84 -1.26
C CYS A 41 -2.24 -12.83 -2.20
N ASP A 42 -2.57 -12.71 -3.49
CA ASP A 42 -1.74 -13.21 -4.58
C ASP A 42 -0.39 -12.48 -4.65
N TYR A 43 0.46 -12.85 -5.61
CA TYR A 43 1.79 -12.23 -5.79
C TYR A 43 1.71 -10.70 -5.87
N TYR A 44 0.68 -10.18 -6.55
CA TYR A 44 0.28 -8.77 -6.53
C TYR A 44 -1.13 -8.68 -5.92
N PRO A 45 -1.33 -7.89 -4.86
CA PRO A 45 -2.67 -7.65 -4.31
C PRO A 45 -3.59 -7.05 -5.39
N GLY A 46 -4.84 -7.51 -5.42
CA GLY A 46 -5.86 -6.98 -6.30
C GLY A 46 -6.52 -5.71 -5.76
N PRO A 47 -7.52 -5.17 -6.46
CA PRO A 47 -8.26 -3.96 -6.08
C PRO A 47 -8.76 -3.94 -4.63
N CYS A 48 -9.48 -4.99 -4.22
CA CYS A 48 -10.10 -5.06 -2.90
C CYS A 48 -9.05 -5.23 -1.80
N GLU A 49 -8.00 -6.02 -2.08
CA GLU A 49 -6.87 -6.19 -1.17
C GLU A 49 -6.14 -4.87 -0.97
N LEU A 50 -5.91 -4.10 -2.03
CA LEU A 50 -5.25 -2.78 -1.94
C LEU A 50 -6.06 -1.79 -1.10
N VAL A 51 -7.39 -1.75 -1.26
CA VAL A 51 -8.28 -0.92 -0.42
C VAL A 51 -8.17 -1.33 1.05
N TYR A 52 -8.27 -2.64 1.35
CA TYR A 52 -8.12 -3.12 2.72
C TYR A 52 -6.75 -2.78 3.33
N ILE A 53 -5.68 -2.95 2.54
CA ILE A 53 -4.32 -2.65 3.00
C ILE A 53 -4.18 -1.15 3.30
N ARG A 54 -4.66 -0.27 2.41
CA ARG A 54 -4.66 1.18 2.61
C ARG A 54 -5.37 1.55 3.91
N ASP A 55 -6.59 1.06 4.12
CA ASP A 55 -7.41 1.43 5.27
C ASP A 55 -6.76 0.99 6.58
N LYS A 56 -6.09 -0.18 6.60
CA LYS A 56 -5.33 -0.61 7.78
C LYS A 56 -3.99 0.09 7.98
N LEU A 57 -3.32 0.55 6.92
CA LEU A 57 -2.17 1.44 7.04
C LEU A 57 -2.59 2.80 7.60
N GLU A 58 -3.72 3.34 7.17
CA GLU A 58 -4.29 4.57 7.70
C GLU A 58 -4.60 4.44 9.19
N GLU A 59 -5.29 3.38 9.61
CA GLU A 59 -5.54 3.12 11.03
C GLU A 59 -4.26 3.01 11.85
N CYS A 60 -3.22 2.36 11.31
CA CYS A 60 -1.92 2.25 11.97
C CYS A 60 -1.27 3.63 12.15
N LEU A 61 -1.31 4.47 11.11
CA LEU A 61 -0.71 5.79 11.14
C LEU A 61 -1.50 6.72 12.07
N ASP A 62 -2.83 6.70 12.04
CA ASP A 62 -3.67 7.54 12.90
C ASP A 62 -3.45 7.28 14.39
N LYS A 63 -3.15 6.02 14.77
CA LYS A 63 -2.92 5.64 16.17
C LYS A 63 -1.49 5.89 16.65
N HIS A 64 -0.51 5.65 15.79
CA HIS A 64 0.88 5.52 16.22
C HIS A 64 1.82 6.57 15.63
N ASP A 65 1.50 7.13 14.46
CA ASP A 65 2.37 8.09 13.78
C ASP A 65 2.51 9.37 14.60
N ASN A 66 3.75 9.68 14.96
CA ASN A 66 4.12 10.88 15.71
C ASN A 66 4.85 11.92 14.83
N GLY A 67 4.84 11.73 13.52
CA GLY A 67 5.52 12.59 12.54
C GLY A 67 7.02 12.32 12.38
N SER A 68 7.60 11.38 13.13
CA SER A 68 9.03 11.05 12.97
C SER A 68 9.33 10.34 11.65
N SER A 69 10.61 10.32 11.26
CA SER A 69 11.09 9.62 10.06
C SER A 69 10.93 8.09 10.15
N TRP A 70 10.74 7.53 11.35
CA TRP A 70 10.51 6.10 11.52
C TRP A 70 9.24 5.61 10.81
N PHE A 71 8.24 6.49 10.62
CA PHE A 71 6.98 6.19 9.92
C PHE A 71 7.01 6.55 8.43
N GLU A 72 8.12 7.07 7.90
CA GLU A 72 8.20 7.54 6.52
C GLU A 72 7.91 6.41 5.51
N ASP A 73 8.39 5.20 5.78
CA ASP A 73 8.14 4.06 4.92
C ASP A 73 6.66 3.64 4.91
N LEU A 74 5.96 3.68 6.05
CA LEU A 74 4.52 3.41 6.11
C LEU A 74 3.70 4.47 5.38
N ARG A 75 4.05 5.75 5.51
CA ARG A 75 3.40 6.84 4.76
C ARG A 75 3.63 6.69 3.26
N SER A 76 4.87 6.41 2.85
CA SER A 76 5.19 6.16 1.43
C SER A 76 4.41 4.97 0.89
N MET A 77 4.31 3.89 1.68
CA MET A 77 3.57 2.68 1.29
C MET A 77 2.08 2.98 1.10
N LYS A 78 1.46 3.72 2.03
CA LYS A 78 0.06 4.15 1.92
C LYS A 78 -0.14 4.95 0.63
N ASN A 79 0.71 5.93 0.34
CA ASN A 79 0.63 6.76 -0.87
C ASN A 79 0.80 5.92 -2.16
N GLU A 80 1.75 4.99 -2.20
CA GLU A 80 1.95 4.07 -3.35
C GLU A 80 0.69 3.23 -3.63
N ILE A 81 -0.02 2.81 -2.58
CA ILE A 81 -1.26 2.05 -2.68
C ILE A 81 -2.41 2.97 -3.12
N GLU A 82 -2.52 4.17 -2.56
CA GLU A 82 -3.53 5.17 -2.95
C GLU A 82 -3.44 5.49 -4.44
N ASP A 83 -2.24 5.78 -4.94
CA ASP A 83 -1.98 6.02 -6.36
C ASP A 83 -2.42 4.83 -7.24
N SER A 84 -2.29 3.61 -6.71
CA SER A 84 -2.73 2.38 -7.39
C SER A 84 -4.24 2.19 -7.35
N THR A 85 -4.93 2.63 -6.29
CA THR A 85 -6.39 2.50 -6.11
C THR A 85 -7.20 3.60 -6.81
N CYS A 86 -6.68 4.83 -6.91
CA CYS A 86 -7.34 5.95 -7.60
C CYS A 86 -7.59 5.66 -9.09
N GLN A 87 -6.85 4.72 -9.70
CA GLN A 87 -7.05 4.28 -11.08
C GLN A 87 -8.23 3.32 -11.26
N ILE A 88 -8.72 2.70 -10.19
CA ILE A 88 -9.78 1.71 -10.24
C ILE A 88 -11.14 2.41 -10.34
N GLY A 89 -11.29 3.57 -9.70
CA GLY A 89 -12.50 4.40 -9.78
C GLY A 89 -12.80 4.96 -11.18
N TYR A 90 -11.83 5.02 -12.10
CA TYR A 90 -12.02 5.50 -13.48
C TYR A 90 -12.49 4.41 -14.47
N ASN A 91 -12.52 3.14 -14.07
CA ASN A 91 -12.92 2.03 -14.95
C ASN A 91 -14.34 1.49 -14.70
N PHE A 92 -15.07 2.10 -13.76
CA PHE A 92 -16.44 1.70 -13.39
C PHE A 92 -17.48 2.83 -13.58
N VAL A 93 -17.12 3.90 -14.29
CA VAL A 93 -18.04 4.98 -14.70
C VAL A 93 -18.05 5.10 -16.22
#